data_AF-A0A318R019-F1
#
_entry.id   AF-A0A318R019-F1
#
_cell.length_a   1.000
_cell.length_b   1.000
_cell.length_c   1.000
_cell.angle_alpha   90.00
_cell.angle_beta   90.00
_cell.angle_gamma   90.00
#
_symmetry.space_group_name_H-M   'P 1'
#
loop_
_entity.id
_entity.type
_entity.pdbx_description
1 polymer ?
#
loop_
_entity_poly.entity_id
_entity_poly.type
_entity_poly.pdbx_seq_one_letter_code
_entity_poly.pdbx_strand_id
1 'polypeptide(L)'
;MDLSHLPPSPSPGLVNLVVEIPAGSRNKYEYFSSAGIMALDRVLHSSVRYPFDYGFIPNTLAEDGAPLDAMVVMEEPTFAGCLIKARPIGVLDMHDSGAYDGKLLCVPTADPRQREINTIKQIAQNQLEDVAEFFRTYKSLEGRVIVIDGWRDFDAVDDLLKSCIKAHQYDQGK
;
A
#
# COMPACT_ATOMS: atom_id res chain seq x y z
N MET A 1 -18.73 6.44 -0.20
CA MET A 1 -18.23 5.52 0.84
C MET A 1 -17.61 6.37 1.92
N ASP A 2 -18.12 6.32 3.16
CA ASP A 2 -17.54 7.02 4.31
C ASP A 2 -16.57 6.07 5.02
N LEU A 3 -15.31 6.50 5.19
CA LEU A 3 -14.23 5.71 5.79
C LEU A 3 -13.91 6.14 7.23
N SER A 4 -14.57 7.17 7.76
CA SER A 4 -14.28 7.75 9.09
C SER A 4 -14.43 6.74 10.23
N HIS A 5 -15.31 5.75 10.07
CA HIS A 5 -15.55 4.70 11.05
C HIS A 5 -14.73 3.42 10.82
N LEU A 6 -13.90 3.37 9.78
CA LEU A 6 -13.11 2.19 9.46
C LEU A 6 -11.74 2.27 10.17
N PRO A 7 -11.48 1.49 11.24
CA PRO A 7 -10.21 1.60 11.94
C PRO A 7 -9.04 1.18 11.04
N PRO A 8 -7.85 1.79 11.19
CA PRO A 8 -6.65 1.39 10.45
C PRO A 8 -6.25 -0.06 10.74
N SER A 9 -6.38 -0.49 12.00
CA SER A 9 -6.08 -1.85 12.46
C SER A 9 -7.34 -2.49 13.05
N PRO A 10 -7.89 -3.57 12.43
CA PRO A 10 -9.06 -4.26 12.96
C PRO A 10 -8.75 -5.17 14.15
N SER A 11 -7.50 -5.61 14.31
CA SER A 11 -7.00 -6.40 15.42
C SER A 11 -5.47 -6.36 15.44
N PRO A 12 -4.80 -6.71 16.57
CA PRO A 12 -3.34 -6.72 16.64
C PRO A 12 -2.69 -7.50 15.48
N GLY A 13 -1.69 -6.89 14.85
CA GLY A 13 -0.96 -7.46 13.71
C GLY A 13 -1.71 -7.45 12.38
N LEU A 14 -2.93 -6.92 12.31
CA LEU A 14 -3.69 -6.75 11.07
C LEU A 14 -3.91 -5.29 10.73
N VAL A 15 -4.13 -5.03 9.44
CA VAL A 15 -4.56 -3.75 8.88
C VAL A 15 -5.82 -3.93 8.04
N ASN A 16 -6.64 -2.87 7.99
CA ASN A 16 -7.66 -2.72 6.97
C ASN A 16 -7.03 -1.99 5.79
N LEU A 17 -7.19 -2.53 4.58
CA LEU A 17 -6.70 -1.93 3.35
C LEU A 17 -7.86 -1.70 2.40
N VAL A 18 -8.00 -0.47 1.89
CA VAL A 18 -8.97 -0.15 0.84
C VAL A 18 -8.22 -0.18 -0.48
N VAL A 19 -8.57 -1.12 -1.36
CA VAL A 19 -7.93 -1.29 -2.66
C VAL A 19 -8.33 -0.14 -3.57
N GLU A 20 -7.34 0.53 -4.15
CA GLU A 20 -7.56 1.52 -5.20
C GLU A 20 -7.29 0.89 -6.57
N ILE A 21 -6.22 0.10 -6.69
CA ILE A 21 -5.71 -0.38 -7.96
C ILE A 21 -5.60 -1.91 -7.91
N PRO A 22 -6.50 -2.64 -8.58
CA PRO A 22 -6.38 -4.08 -8.70
C PRO A 22 -5.09 -4.47 -9.45
N ALA A 23 -4.51 -5.61 -9.06
CA ALA A 23 -3.33 -6.18 -9.71
C ALA A 23 -3.54 -6.31 -11.23
N GLY A 24 -2.49 -6.04 -12.00
CA GLY A 24 -2.54 -6.04 -13.45
C GLY A 24 -3.15 -4.77 -14.08
N SER A 25 -3.63 -3.81 -13.28
CA SER A 25 -4.11 -2.53 -13.80
C SER A 25 -2.96 -1.60 -14.22
N ARG A 26 -3.18 -0.86 -15.31
CA ARG A 26 -2.39 0.31 -15.71
C ARG A 26 -3.06 1.63 -15.32
N ASN A 27 -4.34 1.58 -14.96
CA ASN A 27 -5.08 2.72 -14.45
C ASN A 27 -4.73 2.91 -12.98
N LYS A 28 -4.19 4.09 -12.63
CA LYS A 28 -4.05 4.54 -11.26
C LYS A 28 -5.37 5.18 -10.85
N TYR A 29 -6.18 4.43 -10.13
CA TYR A 29 -7.31 4.98 -9.41
C TYR A 29 -6.85 5.56 -8.08
N GLU A 30 -7.68 6.42 -7.50
CA GLU A 30 -7.47 7.02 -6.20
C GLU A 30 -8.82 7.30 -5.53
N TYR A 31 -8.87 7.17 -4.21
CA TYR A 31 -10.07 7.49 -3.45
C TYR A 31 -10.25 9.00 -3.32
N PHE A 32 -11.27 9.52 -4.01
CA PHE A 32 -11.64 10.92 -3.95
C PHE A 32 -12.53 11.19 -2.73
N SER A 33 -11.89 11.51 -1.60
CA SER A 33 -12.51 11.65 -0.28
C SER A 33 -13.69 12.62 -0.24
N SER A 34 -13.62 13.75 -0.96
CA SER A 34 -14.67 14.77 -0.94
C SER A 34 -16.03 14.30 -1.48
N ALA A 35 -16.03 13.33 -2.40
CA ALA A 35 -17.25 12.71 -2.93
C ALA A 35 -17.43 11.26 -2.45
N GLY A 36 -16.42 10.69 -1.80
CA GLY A 36 -16.43 9.31 -1.31
C GLY A 36 -16.51 8.26 -2.42
N ILE A 37 -15.82 8.48 -3.54
CA ILE A 37 -15.81 7.59 -4.72
C ILE A 37 -14.38 7.26 -5.16
N MET A 38 -14.21 6.17 -5.89
CA MET A 38 -12.96 5.91 -6.63
C MET A 38 -12.95 6.73 -7.92
N ALA A 39 -11.91 7.51 -8.14
CA ALA A 39 -11.69 8.30 -9.34
C ALA A 39 -10.46 7.79 -10.09
N LEU A 40 -10.47 7.90 -11.41
CA LEU A 40 -9.26 7.68 -12.20
C LEU A 40 -8.39 8.94 -12.08
N ASP A 41 -7.24 8.83 -11.38
CA ASP A 41 -6.24 9.89 -11.31
C ASP A 41 -5.52 10.01 -12.66
N ARG A 42 -4.90 8.89 -13.09
CA ARG A 42 -4.21 8.83 -14.39
C ARG A 42 -4.05 7.41 -14.91
N VAL A 43 -3.71 7.30 -16.19
CA VAL A 43 -3.16 6.07 -16.77
C VAL A 43 -1.64 6.17 -16.70
N LEU A 44 -0.95 5.13 -16.20
CA LEU A 44 0.51 5.15 -16.12
C LEU A 44 1.12 5.43 -17.50
N HIS A 45 2.08 6.35 -17.56
CA HIS A 45 2.76 6.70 -18.81
C HIS A 45 3.57 5.50 -19.34
N SER A 46 4.30 4.85 -18.44
CA SER A 46 5.03 3.62 -18.72
C SER A 46 4.09 2.45 -19.03
N SER A 47 4.53 1.53 -19.89
CA SER A 47 3.79 0.30 -20.22
C SER A 47 3.96 -0.79 -19.15
N VAL A 48 3.80 -0.41 -17.89
CA VAL A 48 3.87 -1.29 -16.72
C VAL A 48 2.49 -1.42 -16.08
N ARG A 49 2.33 -2.43 -15.21
CA ARG A 49 1.09 -2.73 -14.49
C ARG A 49 1.42 -2.97 -13.03
N TYR A 50 0.49 -2.63 -12.14
CA TYR A 50 0.66 -2.90 -10.71
C TYR A 50 0.81 -4.41 -10.47
N PRO A 51 1.84 -4.86 -9.74
CA PRO A 51 2.10 -6.29 -9.55
C PRO A 51 1.09 -6.96 -8.62
N PHE A 52 0.52 -6.19 -7.69
CA PHE A 52 -0.40 -6.63 -6.66
C PHE A 52 -1.55 -5.65 -6.49
N ASP A 53 -2.59 -6.08 -5.76
CA ASP A 53 -3.64 -5.17 -5.33
C ASP A 53 -3.02 -4.09 -4.45
N TYR A 54 -3.26 -2.84 -4.81
CA TYR A 54 -2.64 -1.68 -4.19
C TYR A 54 -3.71 -0.73 -3.67
N GLY A 55 -3.45 -0.12 -2.53
CA GLY A 55 -4.28 0.94 -1.99
C GLY A 55 -3.68 1.45 -0.69
N PHE A 56 -4.54 1.82 0.25
CA PHE A 56 -4.11 2.51 1.46
C PHE A 56 -4.77 1.98 2.73
N ILE A 57 -4.12 2.29 3.86
CA ILE A 57 -4.66 2.05 5.20
C ILE A 57 -5.48 3.28 5.63
N PRO A 58 -6.80 3.14 5.87
CA PRO A 58 -7.67 4.27 6.18
C PRO A 58 -7.30 4.89 7.53
N ASN A 59 -7.54 6.19 7.68
CA ASN A 59 -7.30 6.93 8.92
C ASN A 59 -5.84 6.84 9.41
N THR A 60 -4.91 6.95 8.45
CA THR A 60 -3.47 7.09 8.67
C THR A 60 -2.96 8.30 7.88
N LEU A 61 -1.79 8.81 8.24
CA LEU A 61 -1.12 9.91 7.53
C LEU A 61 0.38 9.65 7.51
N ALA A 62 0.94 9.45 6.32
CA ALA A 62 2.36 9.24 6.07
C ALA A 62 3.09 10.57 5.85
N GLU A 63 4.42 10.52 5.71
CA GLU A 63 5.28 11.70 5.59
C GLU A 63 5.07 12.47 4.28
N ASP A 64 4.59 11.80 3.24
CA ASP A 64 4.25 12.40 1.95
C ASP A 64 2.90 13.16 1.97
N GLY A 65 2.18 13.12 3.09
CA GLY A 65 0.89 13.77 3.28
C GLY A 65 -0.31 12.95 2.79
N ALA A 66 -0.11 11.71 2.36
CA ALA A 66 -1.17 10.78 1.97
C ALA A 66 -1.40 9.72 3.07
N PRO A 67 -2.50 8.96 3.02
CA PRO A 67 -2.64 7.75 3.83
C PRO A 67 -1.53 6.73 3.55
N LEU A 68 -1.16 5.92 4.55
CA LEU A 68 -0.11 4.90 4.42
C LEU A 68 -0.45 3.91 3.31
N ASP A 69 0.42 3.81 2.33
CA ASP A 69 0.30 2.92 1.20
C ASP A 69 0.58 1.45 1.56
N ALA A 70 -0.12 0.55 0.90
CA ALA A 70 0.03 -0.86 1.10
C ALA A 70 -0.37 -1.67 -0.15
N MET A 71 0.22 -2.85 -0.28
CA MET A 71 -0.09 -3.81 -1.33
C MET A 71 -0.37 -5.20 -0.74
N VAL A 72 -1.26 -5.97 -1.37
CA VAL A 72 -1.63 -7.31 -0.94
C VAL A 72 -1.29 -8.33 -2.02
N VAL A 73 -0.50 -9.34 -1.65
CA VAL A 73 -0.20 -10.48 -2.52
C VAL A 73 -1.49 -11.30 -2.72
N MET A 74 -2.18 -11.05 -3.82
CA MET A 74 -3.42 -11.74 -4.21
C MET A 74 -3.14 -12.71 -5.36
N GLU A 75 -3.78 -13.87 -5.35
CA GLU A 75 -3.77 -14.76 -6.54
C GLU A 75 -4.73 -14.26 -7.62
N GLU A 76 -5.94 -13.85 -7.22
CA GLU A 76 -6.92 -13.23 -8.10
C GLU A 76 -7.08 -11.75 -7.71
N PRO A 77 -6.92 -10.81 -8.66
CA PRO A 77 -7.13 -9.39 -8.38
C PRO A 77 -8.53 -9.14 -7.86
N THR A 78 -8.67 -8.22 -6.89
CA THR A 78 -10.01 -7.81 -6.41
C THR A 78 -10.61 -6.72 -7.31
N PHE A 79 -11.13 -5.65 -6.71
CA PHE A 79 -11.74 -4.52 -7.40
C PHE A 79 -11.48 -3.23 -6.63
N ALA A 80 -11.48 -2.09 -7.33
CA ALA A 80 -11.32 -0.79 -6.70
C ALA A 80 -12.48 -0.51 -5.72
N GLY A 81 -12.15 -0.14 -4.48
CA GLY A 81 -13.08 0.01 -3.36
C GLY A 81 -13.25 -1.25 -2.51
N CYS A 82 -12.56 -2.36 -2.83
CA CYS A 82 -12.59 -3.57 -1.99
C CYS A 82 -11.88 -3.33 -0.66
N LEU A 83 -12.49 -3.78 0.45
CA LEU A 83 -11.85 -3.78 1.76
C LEU A 83 -11.20 -5.14 2.01
N ILE A 84 -9.90 -5.15 2.25
CA ILE A 84 -9.13 -6.34 2.61
C ILE A 84 -8.67 -6.22 4.07
N LYS A 85 -8.96 -7.24 4.88
CA LYS A 85 -8.24 -7.46 6.14
C LYS A 85 -6.93 -8.17 5.80
N ALA A 86 -5.81 -7.51 6.07
CA ALA A 86 -4.51 -7.98 5.63
C ALA A 86 -3.53 -8.06 6.81
N ARG A 87 -2.61 -9.02 6.74
CA ARG A 87 -1.47 -9.12 7.64
C ARG A 87 -0.25 -8.53 6.95
N PRO A 88 0.35 -7.45 7.47
CA PRO A 88 1.62 -6.95 6.96
C PRO A 88 2.74 -7.96 7.24
N ILE A 89 3.65 -8.10 6.28
CA ILE A 89 4.80 -9.02 6.36
C ILE A 89 6.14 -8.32 6.12
N GLY A 90 6.13 -7.05 5.71
CA GLY A 90 7.32 -6.23 5.50
C GLY A 90 6.98 -4.85 4.96
N VAL A 91 8.02 -4.05 4.72
CA VAL A 91 7.93 -2.66 4.22
C VAL A 91 8.93 -2.48 3.08
N LEU A 92 8.48 -1.89 1.97
CA LEU A 92 9.36 -1.35 0.94
C LEU A 92 9.74 0.08 1.34
N ASP A 93 11.01 0.31 1.63
CA ASP A 93 11.52 1.65 1.87
C ASP A 93 11.79 2.34 0.53
N MET A 94 11.03 3.41 0.30
CA MET A 94 11.02 4.16 -0.94
C MET A 94 11.00 5.66 -0.64
N HIS A 95 11.66 6.43 -1.49
CA HIS A 95 11.57 7.89 -1.50
C HIS A 95 11.11 8.40 -2.87
N ASP A 96 10.07 9.23 -2.89
CA ASP A 96 9.62 9.99 -4.05
C ASP A 96 9.88 11.47 -3.79
N SER A 97 10.66 12.11 -4.67
CA SER A 97 10.90 13.56 -4.61
C SER A 97 11.46 14.05 -3.27
N GLY A 98 12.18 13.18 -2.55
CA GLY A 98 12.82 13.47 -1.26
C GLY A 98 11.96 13.19 -0.03
N ALA A 99 10.66 12.91 -0.19
CA ALA A 99 9.80 12.46 0.90
C ALA A 99 9.88 10.95 1.06
N TYR A 100 9.81 10.45 2.30
CA TYR A 100 9.69 9.02 2.57
C TYR A 100 8.28 8.54 2.23
N ASP A 101 8.20 7.49 1.40
CA ASP A 101 6.98 6.92 0.84
C ASP A 101 7.01 5.39 1.02
N GLY A 102 7.09 4.96 2.28
CA GLY A 102 7.15 3.56 2.66
C GLY A 102 5.85 2.82 2.36
N LYS A 103 5.94 1.62 1.78
CA LYS A 103 4.77 0.83 1.39
C LYS A 103 4.74 -0.51 2.10
N LEU A 104 3.62 -0.85 2.74
CA LEU A 104 3.48 -2.16 3.37
C LEU A 104 3.28 -3.26 2.31
N LEU A 105 3.96 -4.39 2.47
CA LEU A 105 3.60 -5.63 1.77
C LEU A 105 2.80 -6.52 2.72
N CYS A 106 1.64 -6.98 2.24
CA CYS A 106 0.69 -7.72 3.05
C CYS A 106 0.22 -9.02 2.36
N VAL A 107 -0.39 -9.89 3.16
CA VAL A 107 -1.15 -11.07 2.71
C VAL A 107 -2.59 -10.99 3.22
N PRO A 108 -3.61 -11.47 2.48
CA PRO A 108 -4.99 -11.39 2.90
C PRO A 108 -5.28 -12.45 3.97
N THR A 109 -6.08 -12.11 4.99
CA THR A 109 -6.49 -13.10 5.99
C THR A 109 -7.55 -14.08 5.48
N ALA A 110 -8.22 -13.72 4.39
CA ALA A 110 -9.30 -14.52 3.79
C ALA A 110 -8.79 -15.70 2.95
N ASP A 111 -7.52 -15.69 2.53
CA ASP A 111 -6.92 -16.80 1.79
C ASP A 111 -6.21 -17.77 2.74
N PRO A 112 -6.76 -18.99 2.98
CA PRO A 112 -6.14 -19.96 3.88
C PRO A 112 -4.75 -20.42 3.40
N ARG A 113 -4.43 -20.31 2.10
CA ARG A 113 -3.13 -20.74 1.55
C ARG A 113 -1.99 -19.82 1.97
N GLN A 114 -2.29 -18.58 2.33
CA GLN A 114 -1.30 -17.60 2.78
C GLN A 114 -1.20 -17.50 4.30
N ARG A 115 -1.91 -18.36 5.05
CA ARG A 115 -1.96 -18.31 6.52
C ARG A 115 -0.59 -18.36 7.18
N GLU A 116 0.32 -19.16 6.63
CA GLU A 116 1.65 -19.39 7.20
C GLU A 116 2.68 -18.30 6.84
N ILE A 117 2.32 -17.35 5.96
CA ILE A 117 3.18 -16.24 5.58
C ILE A 117 3.08 -15.14 6.64
N ASN A 118 4.20 -14.88 7.32
CA ASN A 118 4.30 -13.93 8.43
C ASN A 118 5.53 -13.01 8.31
N THR A 119 6.43 -13.29 7.38
CA THR A 119 7.63 -12.50 7.11
C THR A 119 7.84 -12.42 5.61
N ILE A 120 8.40 -11.30 5.16
CA ILE A 120 8.80 -11.09 3.78
C ILE A 120 9.81 -12.14 3.29
N LYS A 121 10.57 -12.78 4.20
CA LYS A 121 11.51 -13.86 3.89
C LYS A 121 10.85 -15.12 3.33
N GLN A 122 9.53 -15.24 3.45
CA GLN A 122 8.75 -16.33 2.86
C GLN A 122 8.23 -16.00 1.45
N ILE A 123 8.48 -14.78 0.96
CA ILE A 123 8.23 -14.38 -0.42
C ILE A 123 9.50 -14.60 -1.24
N ALA A 124 9.35 -15.04 -2.48
CA ALA A 124 10.50 -15.27 -3.36
C ALA A 124 11.23 -13.94 -3.63
N GLN A 125 12.56 -13.94 -3.52
CA GLN A 125 13.36 -12.71 -3.64
C GLN A 125 13.19 -12.01 -5.00
N ASN A 126 13.05 -12.77 -6.08
CA ASN A 126 12.77 -12.23 -7.41
C ASN A 126 11.40 -11.53 -7.47
N GLN A 127 10.39 -12.06 -6.79
CA GLN A 127 9.07 -11.43 -6.70
C GLN A 127 9.14 -10.09 -5.95
N LEU A 128 9.96 -10.00 -4.91
CA LEU A 128 10.22 -8.74 -4.19
C LEU A 128 10.98 -7.72 -5.05
N GLU A 129 11.94 -8.19 -5.86
CA GLU A 129 12.67 -7.31 -6.79
C GLU A 129 11.77 -6.83 -7.93
N ASP A 130 10.87 -7.67 -8.46
CA ASP A 130 9.91 -7.26 -9.49
C ASP A 130 9.03 -6.10 -9.01
N VAL A 131 8.60 -6.13 -7.74
CA VAL A 131 7.86 -5.04 -7.10
C VAL A 131 8.73 -3.80 -6.92
N ALA A 132 9.96 -3.96 -6.44
CA ALA A 132 10.90 -2.84 -6.28
C ALA A 132 11.20 -2.15 -7.62
N GLU A 133 11.44 -2.92 -8.68
CA GLU A 133 11.69 -2.43 -10.04
C GLU A 133 10.47 -1.72 -10.63
N PHE A 134 9.25 -2.21 -10.34
CA PHE A 134 8.03 -1.49 -10.70
C PHE A 134 8.03 -0.07 -10.12
N PHE A 135 8.23 0.10 -8.80
CA PHE A 135 8.25 1.43 -8.17
C PHE A 135 9.45 2.28 -8.61
N ARG A 136 10.59 1.66 -8.90
CA ARG A 136 11.78 2.34 -9.42
C ARG A 136 11.52 2.98 -10.79
N THR A 137 10.65 2.38 -11.62
CA THR A 137 10.51 2.75 -13.04
C THR A 137 9.15 3.29 -13.46
N TYR A 138 8.07 3.08 -12.70
CA TYR A 138 6.70 3.40 -13.14
C TYR A 138 6.46 4.89 -13.48
N LYS A 139 7.21 5.81 -12.85
CA LYS A 139 7.17 7.26 -13.09
C LYS A 139 8.33 7.79 -13.96
N SER A 140 9.16 6.91 -14.55
CA SER A 140 10.33 7.33 -15.36
C SER A 140 9.94 8.19 -16.57
N LEU A 141 8.87 7.84 -17.28
CA LEU A 141 8.35 8.64 -18.40
C LEU A 141 7.64 9.93 -17.96
N GLU A 142 7.44 10.13 -16.65
CA GLU A 142 7.02 11.39 -16.05
C GLU A 142 8.24 12.27 -15.67
N GLY A 143 9.47 11.81 -15.94
CA GLY A 143 10.71 12.50 -15.58
C GLY A 143 11.05 12.45 -14.09
N ARG A 144 10.36 11.59 -13.31
CA ARG A 144 10.60 11.43 -11.88
C ARG A 144 11.57 10.29 -11.61
N VAL A 145 12.41 10.49 -10.60
CA VAL A 145 13.35 9.48 -10.09
C VAL A 145 12.87 9.03 -8.72
N ILE A 146 12.69 7.72 -8.57
CA ILE A 146 12.32 7.07 -7.32
C ILE A 146 13.55 6.36 -6.77
N VAL A 147 13.82 6.54 -5.48
CA VAL A 147 14.90 5.83 -4.78
C VAL A 147 14.27 4.69 -3.98
N ILE A 148 14.85 3.49 -4.11
CA ILE A 148 14.46 2.30 -3.35
C ILE A 148 15.62 1.92 -2.46
N ASP A 149 15.43 2.01 -1.15
CA ASP A 149 16.45 1.62 -0.15
C ASP A 149 16.40 0.13 0.18
N GLY A 150 15.30 -0.53 -0.16
CA GLY A 150 15.13 -1.97 -0.10
C GLY A 150 13.94 -2.40 0.74
N TRP A 151 13.99 -3.64 1.19
CA TRP A 151 12.93 -4.26 1.96
C TRP A 151 13.32 -4.42 3.42
N ARG A 152 12.44 -4.03 4.33
CA ARG A 152 12.49 -4.37 5.75
C ARG A 152 11.45 -5.44 6.09
N ASP A 153 11.76 -6.22 7.12
CA ASP A 153 10.93 -7.34 7.58
C ASP A 153 9.75 -6.83 8.43
N PHE A 154 8.93 -7.76 8.93
CA PHE A 154 7.70 -7.46 9.67
C PHE A 154 7.92 -6.62 10.94
N ASP A 155 9.14 -6.60 11.49
CA ASP A 155 9.51 -5.84 12.68
C ASP A 155 9.45 -4.32 12.45
N ALA A 156 9.63 -3.86 11.22
CA ALA A 156 9.51 -2.45 10.84
C ALA A 156 8.06 -1.93 10.75
N VAL A 157 7.07 -2.82 10.67
CA VAL A 157 5.67 -2.46 10.37
C VAL A 157 5.04 -1.68 11.51
N ASP A 158 5.19 -2.15 12.75
CA ASP A 158 4.43 -1.66 13.90
C ASP A 158 4.78 -0.19 14.21
N ASP A 159 6.06 0.16 14.13
CA ASP A 159 6.53 1.53 14.34
C ASP A 159 6.01 2.48 13.25
N LEU A 160 6.04 2.07 11.99
CA LEU A 160 5.52 2.85 10.86
C LEU A 160 4.00 3.03 10.97
N LEU A 161 3.25 1.96 11.24
CA LEU A 161 1.80 2.04 11.35
C LEU A 161 1.40 2.96 12.52
N LYS A 162 2.04 2.83 13.69
CA LYS A 162 1.75 3.66 14.85
C LYS A 162 2.08 5.14 14.61
N SER A 163 3.18 5.44 13.93
CA SER A 163 3.54 6.83 13.61
C SER A 163 2.48 7.45 12.70
N CYS A 164 2.04 6.73 11.66
CA CYS A 164 1.03 7.23 10.73
C CYS A 164 -0.36 7.39 11.37
N ILE A 165 -0.76 6.48 12.25
CA ILE A 165 -2.02 6.62 13.02
C ILE A 165 -1.97 7.86 13.91
N LYS A 166 -0.86 8.07 14.62
CA LYS A 166 -0.68 9.21 15.52
C LYS A 166 -0.68 10.53 14.75
N ALA A 167 -0.03 10.58 13.58
CA ALA A 167 0.00 11.75 12.72
C ALA A 167 -1.41 12.14 12.24
N HIS A 168 -2.21 11.16 11.80
CA HIS A 168 -3.59 11.39 11.39
C HIS A 168 -4.47 11.93 12.53
N GLN A 169 -4.36 11.37 13.73
CA GLN A 169 -5.12 11.85 14.90
C GLN A 169 -4.77 13.29 15.28
N TYR A 170 -3.49 13.66 15.16
CA TYR A 170 -3.05 15.02 15.43
C TYR A 170 -3.56 16.02 14.38
N ASP A 171 -3.64 15.60 13.12
CA ASP A 171 -4.19 16.40 12.02
C ASP A 171 -5.70 16.65 12.19
N GLN A 172 -6.47 15.61 12.54
CA GLN A 172 -7.92 15.73 12.78
C GLN A 172 -8.29 16.54 14.04
N GLY A 173 -7.34 16.69 14.97
CA GLY A 173 -7.54 17.47 16.20
C GLY A 173 -7.25 18.97 16.06
N LYS A 174 -6.75 19.41 14.90
CA LYS A 174 -6.54 20.83 14.56
C LYS A 174 -7.75 21.41 13.85
#